data_AF-A0A7C9D3W2-F1
#
_entry.id   AF-A0A7C9D3W2-F1
#
_cell.length_a   1.000
_cell.length_b   1.000
_cell.length_c   1.000
_cell.angle_alpha   90.00
_cell.angle_beta   90.00
_cell.angle_gamma   90.00
#
_symmetry.space_group_name_H-M   'P 1'
#
loop_
_entity.id
_entity.type
_entity.pdbx_description
1 polymer ?
#
loop_
_entity_poly.entity_id
_entity_poly.type
_entity_poly.pdbx_seq_one_letter_code
_entity_poly.pdbx_strand_id
1 'polypeptide(L)'
;MSITGLLPASPRNRIPFLNPIPCRLSSSPSTLKIDARGASISGIQHLPVPNGRHPGSHLCSIPLNTNGCINSSVQVAESAIDECFSLLDRIKANSSCTSSSSCRQVHGRLAKLGALKGDGFIANKLVIAYSRNTELLNDARKLFDEIPKREVPAYAALIGALCRLERWVDLFCTVGMLVNDGMLPDKYLLPTILKACSMMERVEVGKMVHGHAVRKGMDEDVFVLNALIDMYANCGNLRYSERVFDAMNERDVVSWTALIVAYSTHGLLDEAIDAFSRMELDGIKADLISWNALVSAFARNGEIDLALQSLEEMQETGLRPDRKSV
;
A
#
# COMPACT_ATOMS: atom_id res chain seq x y z
N MET A 1 11.59 56.55 -6.98
CA MET A 1 10.70 56.46 -5.80
C MET A 1 10.25 55.02 -5.67
N SER A 2 10.73 54.35 -4.63
CA SER A 2 10.36 52.99 -4.24
C SER A 2 8.90 52.88 -3.84
N ILE A 3 8.22 51.80 -4.22
CA ILE A 3 7.07 51.28 -3.47
C ILE A 3 7.18 49.75 -3.45
N THR A 4 7.67 49.25 -2.32
CA THR A 4 7.60 47.87 -1.84
C THR A 4 6.18 47.57 -1.36
N GLY A 5 5.56 46.50 -1.88
CA GLY A 5 4.28 45.97 -1.41
C GLY A 5 4.44 44.55 -0.88
N LEU A 6 4.63 44.44 0.44
CA LEU A 6 4.64 43.19 1.22
C LEU A 6 3.22 42.62 1.33
N LEU A 7 3.05 41.34 0.98
CA LEU A 7 1.89 40.52 1.39
C LEU A 7 2.25 39.76 2.68
N PRO A 8 1.34 39.67 3.67
CA PRO A 8 1.62 39.06 4.95
C PRO A 8 1.52 37.52 4.88
N ALA A 9 2.54 36.85 5.42
CA ALA A 9 2.55 35.42 5.67
C ALA A 9 1.58 35.07 6.81
N SER A 10 0.70 34.10 6.59
CA SER A 10 -0.18 33.52 7.62
C SER A 10 0.59 32.54 8.52
N PRO A 11 0.22 32.43 9.81
CA PRO A 11 1.03 31.75 10.82
C PRO A 11 0.93 30.21 10.71
N ARG A 12 2.09 29.57 10.55
CA ARG A 12 2.27 28.12 10.67
C ARG A 12 2.01 27.69 12.11
N ASN A 13 0.86 27.08 12.37
CA ASN A 13 0.62 26.32 13.61
C ASN A 13 1.54 25.09 13.63
N ARG A 14 2.62 25.17 14.41
CA ARG A 14 3.45 24.02 14.77
C ARG A 14 2.66 23.11 15.71
N ILE A 15 2.32 21.93 15.23
CA ILE A 15 1.85 20.81 16.05
C ILE A 15 3.12 20.09 16.59
N PRO A 16 3.18 19.70 17.88
CA PRO A 16 4.41 19.22 18.49
C PRO A 16 4.90 17.89 17.90
N PHE A 17 6.23 17.84 17.75
CA PHE A 17 7.04 16.72 17.30
C PHE A 17 6.75 15.43 18.09
N LEU A 18 6.46 14.34 17.39
CA LEU A 18 6.73 13.00 17.89
C LEU A 18 8.25 12.80 17.83
N ASN A 19 8.90 12.75 18.98
CA ASN A 19 10.32 12.44 19.08
C ASN A 19 10.60 11.07 18.44
N PRO A 20 11.65 10.93 17.61
CA PRO A 20 12.08 9.62 17.13
C PRO A 20 12.57 8.75 18.30
N ILE A 21 12.07 7.51 18.35
CA ILE A 21 12.46 6.49 19.32
C ILE A 21 13.97 6.19 19.15
N PRO A 22 14.79 6.23 20.21
CA PRO A 22 16.20 5.88 20.11
C PRO A 22 16.37 4.35 20.02
N CYS A 23 16.71 3.85 18.84
CA CYS A 23 17.24 2.49 18.68
C CYS A 23 18.64 2.42 19.32
N ARG A 24 18.76 1.80 20.50
CA ARG A 24 20.05 1.41 21.07
C ARG A 24 20.69 0.35 20.18
N LEU A 25 21.69 0.76 19.42
CA LEU A 25 22.72 -0.13 18.90
C LEU A 25 23.63 -0.52 20.06
N SER A 26 23.72 -1.81 20.37
CA SER A 26 24.83 -2.36 21.14
C SER A 26 25.49 -3.49 20.35
N SER A 27 26.79 -3.28 20.11
CA SER A 27 27.87 -4.23 19.82
C SER A 27 27.82 -5.05 18.52
N SER A 28 28.77 -4.73 17.63
CA SER A 28 29.59 -5.70 16.91
C SER A 28 31.06 -5.49 17.35
N PRO A 29 32.07 -6.31 16.97
CA PRO A 29 32.04 -7.57 16.21
C PRO A 29 32.90 -8.69 16.84
N SER A 30 32.64 -9.96 16.50
CA SER A 30 33.70 -10.99 16.53
C SER A 30 33.48 -12.02 15.44
N THR A 31 34.45 -12.01 14.53
CA THR A 31 34.78 -12.96 13.47
C THR A 31 34.71 -14.42 13.89
N LEU A 32 34.10 -15.27 13.06
CA LEU A 32 34.46 -16.69 12.92
C LEU A 32 34.03 -17.20 11.53
N LYS A 33 35.03 -17.37 10.66
CA LYS A 33 34.98 -18.24 9.47
C LYS A 33 34.98 -19.69 9.98
N ILE A 34 34.09 -20.56 9.50
CA ILE A 34 34.36 -22.00 9.39
C ILE A 34 33.70 -22.55 8.12
N ASP A 35 34.53 -23.27 7.36
CA ASP A 35 34.33 -23.94 6.09
C ASP A 35 33.29 -25.06 6.08
N ALA A 36 32.76 -25.29 4.87
CA ALA A 36 32.06 -26.49 4.46
C ALA A 36 33.02 -27.67 4.25
N ARG A 37 32.71 -28.86 4.81
CA ARG A 37 32.96 -30.19 4.22
C ARG A 37 32.41 -31.34 5.09
N GLY A 38 31.54 -32.13 4.48
CA GLY A 38 31.57 -33.60 4.50
C GLY A 38 31.13 -34.36 5.76
N ALA A 39 29.88 -34.86 5.75
CA ALA A 39 29.55 -36.18 6.29
C ALA A 39 28.21 -36.68 5.70
N SER A 40 28.28 -37.58 4.72
CA SER A 40 27.29 -38.66 4.53
C SER A 40 27.67 -39.79 5.50
N ILE A 41 26.78 -40.65 6.01
CA ILE A 41 26.14 -41.78 5.31
C ILE A 41 25.03 -42.39 6.19
N SER A 42 23.84 -42.54 5.58
CA SER A 42 22.81 -43.60 5.61
C SER A 42 22.24 -44.26 6.89
N GLY A 43 20.91 -44.41 6.84
CA GLY A 43 20.07 -45.46 7.46
C GLY A 43 18.83 -44.82 8.11
N ILE A 44 17.56 -45.07 7.77
CA ILE A 44 16.88 -46.29 7.30
C ILE A 44 15.53 -45.88 6.63
N GLN A 45 15.27 -46.49 5.46
CA GLN A 45 14.02 -46.94 4.81
C GLN A 45 12.65 -46.22 4.94
N HIS A 46 12.10 -45.91 3.75
CA HIS A 46 10.71 -46.03 3.25
C HIS A 46 9.51 -45.81 4.20
N LEU A 47 8.69 -44.78 3.91
CA LEU A 47 7.25 -44.81 3.53
C LEU A 47 6.62 -43.38 3.58
N PRO A 48 5.38 -43.16 3.10
CA PRO A 48 5.00 -42.56 1.82
C PRO A 48 4.72 -41.03 1.87
N VAL A 49 4.56 -40.43 0.69
CA VAL A 49 4.14 -39.03 0.46
C VAL A 49 2.70 -38.79 0.96
N PRO A 50 2.42 -37.76 1.78
CA PRO A 50 1.05 -37.26 1.97
C PRO A 50 0.83 -35.94 1.24
N ASN A 51 -0.13 -35.97 0.32
CA ASN A 51 -0.80 -34.82 -0.28
C ASN A 51 -1.37 -33.88 0.79
N GLY A 52 -1.44 -32.59 0.42
CA GLY A 52 -1.83 -31.51 1.30
C GLY A 52 -3.17 -31.70 2.03
N ARG A 53 -3.18 -31.22 3.29
CA ARG A 53 -4.33 -30.70 4.01
C ARG A 53 -3.80 -29.92 5.24
N HIS A 54 -4.41 -28.76 5.48
CA HIS A 54 -4.15 -27.88 6.62
C HIS A 54 -4.35 -28.61 7.97
N PRO A 55 -3.52 -28.36 8.99
CA PRO A 55 -3.75 -28.89 10.33
C PRO A 55 -4.72 -27.98 11.11
N GLY A 56 -5.84 -28.58 11.54
CA GLY A 56 -6.82 -27.96 12.42
C GLY A 56 -6.41 -27.99 13.90
N SER A 57 -6.92 -26.98 14.61
CA SER A 57 -7.43 -27.03 15.99
C SER A 57 -6.69 -27.89 17.03
N HIS A 58 -5.69 -27.31 17.68
CA HIS A 58 -5.40 -27.63 19.07
C HIS A 58 -6.28 -26.76 19.98
N LEU A 59 -7.44 -27.29 20.38
CA LEU A 59 -8.25 -26.72 21.45
C LEU A 59 -7.72 -27.22 22.81
N CYS A 60 -7.52 -26.27 23.72
CA CYS A 60 -7.19 -26.48 25.12
C CYS A 60 -8.37 -27.19 25.82
N SER A 61 -8.11 -28.32 26.46
CA SER A 61 -9.09 -29.13 27.19
C SER A 61 -9.40 -28.51 28.56
N ILE A 62 -10.66 -28.11 28.79
CA ILE A 62 -11.24 -27.86 30.11
C ILE A 62 -12.23 -29.01 30.38
N PRO A 63 -12.17 -29.73 31.53
CA PRO A 63 -13.09 -30.82 31.79
C PRO A 63 -14.35 -30.31 32.49
N LEU A 64 -15.50 -30.32 31.81
CA LEU A 64 -16.81 -30.34 32.46
C LEU A 64 -17.77 -31.28 31.72
N ASN A 65 -18.31 -32.21 32.49
CA ASN A 65 -19.09 -33.38 32.09
C ASN A 65 -20.57 -33.00 31.84
N THR A 66 -21.03 -32.95 30.57
CA THR A 66 -22.46 -32.98 30.15
C THR A 66 -22.60 -33.28 28.63
N ASN A 67 -22.47 -34.55 28.23
CA ASN A 67 -22.30 -34.98 26.82
C ASN A 67 -23.54 -35.02 25.90
N GLY A 68 -24.65 -34.35 26.23
CA GLY A 68 -25.91 -34.43 25.44
C GLY A 68 -26.29 -33.15 24.67
N CYS A 69 -26.26 -31.99 25.34
CA CYS A 69 -26.70 -30.71 24.75
C CYS A 69 -25.55 -29.86 24.19
N ILE A 70 -24.29 -30.21 24.49
CA ILE A 70 -23.11 -29.47 24.03
C ILE A 70 -22.80 -29.82 22.56
N ASN A 71 -22.97 -31.08 22.15
CA ASN A 71 -22.68 -31.48 20.77
C ASN A 71 -23.62 -30.82 19.75
N SER A 72 -24.90 -30.63 20.08
CA SER A 72 -25.85 -29.93 19.20
C SER A 72 -25.60 -28.42 19.13
N SER A 73 -25.20 -27.78 20.24
CA SER A 73 -24.89 -26.35 20.26
C SER A 73 -23.54 -26.04 19.59
N VAL A 74 -22.55 -26.93 19.70
CA VAL A 74 -21.25 -26.83 18.99
C VAL A 74 -21.44 -27.07 17.49
N GLN A 75 -22.21 -28.08 17.08
CA GLN A 75 -22.51 -28.30 15.64
C GLN A 75 -23.33 -27.18 15.01
N VAL A 76 -24.26 -26.56 15.76
CA VAL A 76 -25.01 -25.38 15.30
C VAL A 76 -24.09 -24.16 15.16
N ALA A 77 -23.12 -23.99 16.07
CA ALA A 77 -22.14 -22.92 15.97
C ALA A 77 -21.19 -23.11 14.77
N GLU A 78 -20.68 -24.32 14.53
CA GLU A 78 -19.82 -24.64 13.38
C GLU A 78 -20.55 -24.48 12.04
N SER A 79 -21.78 -25.00 11.93
CA SER A 79 -22.61 -24.84 10.72
C SER A 79 -22.96 -23.37 10.43
N ALA A 80 -23.21 -22.57 11.47
CA ALA A 80 -23.46 -21.14 11.33
C ALA A 80 -22.20 -20.36 10.91
N ILE A 81 -21.01 -20.82 11.31
CA ILE A 81 -19.72 -20.25 10.89
C ILE A 81 -19.46 -20.55 9.41
N ASP A 82 -19.75 -21.76 8.94
CA ASP A 82 -19.64 -22.14 7.52
C ASP A 82 -20.62 -21.36 6.63
N GLU A 83 -21.86 -21.17 7.11
CA GLU A 83 -22.83 -20.29 6.45
C GLU A 83 -22.28 -18.85 6.36
N CYS A 84 -21.63 -18.36 7.42
CA CYS A 84 -21.02 -17.03 7.41
C CYS A 84 -19.80 -16.92 6.48
N PHE A 85 -18.98 -17.97 6.35
CA PHE A 85 -17.91 -18.02 5.34
C PHE A 85 -18.47 -17.96 3.93
N SER A 86 -19.52 -18.72 3.65
CA SER A 86 -20.20 -18.67 2.36
C SER A 86 -20.74 -17.28 2.03
N LEU A 87 -21.26 -16.55 3.03
CA LEU A 87 -21.75 -15.18 2.88
C LEU A 87 -20.61 -14.18 2.68
N LEU A 88 -19.50 -14.32 3.41
CA LEU A 88 -18.29 -13.51 3.22
C LEU A 88 -17.68 -13.73 1.83
N ASP A 89 -17.68 -14.96 1.31
CA ASP A 89 -17.18 -15.26 -0.02
C ASP A 89 -18.11 -14.75 -1.13
N ARG A 90 -19.43 -14.77 -0.91
CA ARG A 90 -20.40 -14.07 -1.78
C ARG A 90 -20.18 -12.55 -1.80
N ILE A 91 -19.84 -11.95 -0.65
CA ILE A 91 -19.47 -10.53 -0.56
C ILE A 91 -18.16 -10.25 -1.31
N LYS A 92 -17.19 -11.18 -1.30
CA LYS A 92 -15.95 -11.04 -2.07
C LYS A 92 -16.16 -11.13 -3.57
N ALA A 93 -17.05 -12.02 -4.03
CA ALA A 93 -17.28 -12.29 -5.46
C ALA A 93 -18.07 -11.17 -6.16
N ASN A 94 -18.95 -10.46 -5.45
CA ASN A 94 -19.74 -9.35 -6.00
C ASN A 94 -19.04 -8.00 -5.76
N SER A 95 -17.97 -7.73 -6.51
CA SER A 95 -17.18 -6.49 -6.42
C SER A 95 -17.90 -5.23 -6.90
N SER A 96 -19.08 -5.34 -7.56
CA SER A 96 -19.81 -4.20 -8.12
C SER A 96 -21.05 -3.75 -7.32
N CYS A 97 -21.60 -4.58 -6.41
CA CYS A 97 -22.66 -4.13 -5.51
C CYS A 97 -22.82 -5.06 -4.29
N THR A 98 -22.28 -4.65 -3.15
CA THR A 98 -22.75 -5.16 -1.86
C THR A 98 -23.38 -3.99 -1.12
N SER A 99 -24.71 -4.05 -0.97
CA SER A 99 -25.44 -3.01 -0.23
C SER A 99 -24.87 -2.91 1.18
N SER A 100 -24.67 -1.70 1.68
CA SER A 100 -24.20 -1.46 3.05
C SER A 100 -25.09 -2.15 4.09
N SER A 101 -26.37 -2.34 3.78
CA SER A 101 -27.33 -3.14 4.55
C SER A 101 -26.96 -4.62 4.69
N SER A 102 -26.49 -5.28 3.63
CA SER A 102 -26.16 -6.72 3.66
C SER A 102 -24.93 -6.98 4.55
N CYS A 103 -23.91 -6.14 4.44
CA CYS A 103 -22.70 -6.19 5.27
C CYS A 103 -23.00 -5.98 6.77
N ARG A 104 -23.93 -5.07 7.10
CA ARG A 104 -24.37 -4.84 8.49
C ARG A 104 -25.22 -5.98 9.03
N GLN A 105 -26.07 -6.60 8.19
CA GLN A 105 -26.86 -7.78 8.58
C GLN A 105 -25.97 -8.98 8.92
N VAL A 106 -24.97 -9.26 8.07
CA VAL A 106 -23.99 -10.34 8.30
C VAL A 106 -23.23 -10.10 9.61
N HIS A 107 -22.74 -8.88 9.83
CA HIS A 107 -22.08 -8.51 11.09
C HIS A 107 -23.03 -8.67 12.29
N GLY A 108 -24.26 -8.17 12.23
CA GLY A 108 -25.24 -8.32 13.32
C GLY A 108 -25.53 -9.78 13.68
N ARG A 109 -25.60 -10.67 12.67
CA ARG A 109 -25.75 -12.12 12.89
C ARG A 109 -24.51 -12.73 13.55
N LEU A 110 -23.32 -12.40 13.06
CA LEU A 110 -22.04 -12.86 13.64
C LEU A 110 -21.85 -12.39 15.09
N ALA A 111 -22.24 -11.16 15.40
CA ALA A 111 -22.20 -10.61 16.75
C ALA A 111 -23.15 -11.37 17.70
N LYS A 112 -24.39 -11.65 17.26
CA LYS A 112 -25.38 -12.44 18.04
C LYS A 112 -24.90 -13.87 18.31
N LEU A 113 -24.18 -14.47 17.37
CA LEU A 113 -23.61 -15.81 17.51
C LEU A 113 -22.33 -15.83 18.36
N GLY A 114 -21.83 -14.67 18.82
CA GLY A 114 -20.58 -14.59 19.59
C GLY A 114 -19.31 -14.85 18.77
N ALA A 115 -19.43 -14.99 17.46
CA ALA A 115 -18.34 -15.39 16.55
C ALA A 115 -17.22 -14.35 16.42
N LEU A 116 -17.43 -13.12 16.91
CA LEU A 116 -16.44 -12.03 16.87
C LEU A 116 -15.47 -12.02 18.05
N LYS A 117 -15.78 -12.75 19.13
CA LYS A 117 -14.98 -12.75 20.38
C LYS A 117 -13.82 -13.75 20.38
N GLY A 118 -13.64 -14.51 19.30
CA GLY A 118 -12.61 -15.55 19.16
C GLY A 118 -11.22 -14.99 18.83
N ASP A 119 -10.44 -15.76 18.09
CA ASP A 119 -9.06 -15.46 17.63
C ASP A 119 -8.92 -14.22 16.71
N GLY A 120 -10.02 -13.49 16.47
CA GLY A 120 -10.07 -12.33 15.61
C GLY A 120 -10.19 -12.66 14.11
N PHE A 121 -10.16 -13.93 13.70
CA PHE A 121 -10.13 -14.29 12.28
C PHE A 121 -11.33 -13.75 11.50
N ILE A 122 -12.55 -14.01 11.99
CA ILE A 122 -13.79 -13.54 11.36
C ILE A 122 -13.86 -12.00 11.35
N ALA A 123 -13.42 -11.36 12.44
CA ALA A 123 -13.41 -9.90 12.55
C ALA A 123 -12.44 -9.27 11.54
N ASN A 124 -11.24 -9.85 11.34
CA ASN A 124 -10.30 -9.41 10.31
C ASN A 124 -10.91 -9.52 8.90
N LYS A 125 -11.62 -10.61 8.59
CA LYS A 125 -12.31 -10.77 7.30
C LYS A 125 -13.42 -9.72 7.09
N LEU A 126 -14.19 -9.41 8.14
CA LEU A 126 -15.21 -8.38 8.08
C LEU A 126 -14.62 -6.99 7.84
N VAL A 127 -13.49 -6.63 8.49
CA VAL A 127 -12.80 -5.35 8.23
C VAL A 127 -12.39 -5.25 6.76
N ILE A 128 -11.84 -6.32 6.19
CA ILE A 128 -11.47 -6.36 4.77
C ILE A 128 -12.69 -6.12 3.88
N ALA A 129 -13.82 -6.75 4.19
CA ALA A 129 -15.07 -6.56 3.46
C ALA A 129 -15.59 -5.11 3.58
N TYR A 130 -15.59 -4.54 4.79
CA TYR A 130 -16.09 -3.18 5.04
C TYR A 130 -15.19 -2.12 4.39
N SER A 131 -13.87 -2.33 4.38
CA SER A 131 -12.89 -1.39 3.79
C SER A 131 -13.04 -1.25 2.26
N ARG A 132 -13.76 -2.17 1.60
CA ARG A 132 -14.11 -2.05 0.18
C ARG A 132 -15.25 -1.06 -0.07
N ASN A 133 -16.11 -0.82 0.92
CA ASN A 133 -17.25 0.08 0.83
C ASN A 133 -16.97 1.39 1.61
N THR A 134 -16.97 2.51 0.89
CA THR A 134 -16.64 3.83 1.46
C THR A 134 -17.59 4.26 2.57
N GLU A 135 -18.87 3.91 2.49
CA GLU A 135 -19.89 4.23 3.50
C GLU A 135 -19.65 3.50 4.83
N LEU A 136 -18.99 2.33 4.78
CA LEU A 136 -18.78 1.46 5.94
C LEU A 136 -17.40 1.64 6.57
N LEU A 137 -16.57 2.58 6.11
CA LEU A 137 -15.21 2.75 6.62
C LEU A 137 -15.18 3.04 8.14
N ASN A 138 -16.12 3.83 8.64
CA ASN A 138 -16.20 4.14 10.07
C ASN A 138 -16.57 2.90 10.91
N ASP A 139 -17.44 2.04 10.37
CA ASP A 139 -17.77 0.76 11.02
C ASP A 139 -16.57 -0.19 10.96
N ALA A 140 -15.83 -0.19 9.84
CA ALA A 140 -14.60 -0.97 9.67
C ALA A 140 -13.57 -0.58 10.74
N ARG A 141 -13.42 0.73 10.98
CA ARG A 141 -12.47 1.25 11.98
C ARG A 141 -12.84 0.83 13.40
N LYS A 142 -14.11 0.98 13.79
CA LYS A 142 -14.59 0.55 15.11
C LYS A 142 -14.35 -0.94 15.32
N LEU A 143 -14.76 -1.76 14.34
CA LEU A 143 -14.54 -3.20 14.41
C LEU A 143 -13.04 -3.53 14.50
N PHE A 144 -12.21 -2.86 13.71
CA PHE A 144 -10.75 -3.03 13.70
C PHE A 144 -10.11 -2.73 15.05
N ASP A 145 -10.57 -1.68 15.73
CA ASP A 145 -10.06 -1.29 17.05
C ASP A 145 -10.38 -2.35 18.12
N GLU A 146 -11.49 -3.07 17.98
CA GLU A 146 -11.93 -4.15 18.88
C GLU A 146 -11.25 -5.52 18.64
N ILE A 147 -10.54 -5.72 17.52
CA ILE A 147 -9.93 -7.01 17.18
C ILE A 147 -8.74 -7.29 18.12
N PRO A 148 -8.75 -8.40 18.89
CA PRO A 148 -7.65 -8.74 19.81
C PRO A 148 -6.34 -9.08 19.09
N LYS A 149 -6.43 -9.73 17.92
CA LYS A 149 -5.29 -10.11 17.09
C LYS A 149 -5.55 -9.70 15.65
N ARG A 150 -4.90 -8.61 15.23
CA ARG A 150 -5.01 -8.07 13.88
C ARG A 150 -3.99 -8.74 12.96
N GLU A 151 -4.36 -8.91 11.70
CA GLU A 151 -3.49 -9.48 10.66
C GLU A 151 -3.13 -8.44 9.59
N VAL A 152 -1.98 -8.61 8.93
CA VAL A 152 -1.50 -7.74 7.85
C VAL A 152 -2.59 -7.46 6.78
N PRO A 153 -3.40 -8.43 6.32
CA PRO A 153 -4.44 -8.16 5.33
C PRO A 153 -5.52 -7.17 5.79
N ALA A 154 -5.86 -7.14 7.09
CA ALA A 154 -6.82 -6.18 7.62
C ALA A 154 -6.23 -4.76 7.65
N TYR A 155 -4.96 -4.63 8.04
CA TYR A 155 -4.20 -3.38 7.94
C TYR A 155 -4.13 -2.88 6.49
N ALA A 156 -3.75 -3.75 5.55
CA ALA A 156 -3.60 -3.40 4.14
C ALA A 156 -4.93 -2.93 3.53
N ALA A 157 -6.04 -3.62 3.83
CA ALA A 157 -7.37 -3.22 3.38
C ALA A 157 -7.76 -1.84 3.91
N LEU A 158 -7.51 -1.57 5.19
CA LEU A 158 -7.85 -0.30 5.82
C LEU A 158 -6.97 0.84 5.30
N ILE A 159 -5.65 0.64 5.22
CA ILE A 159 -4.70 1.61 4.65
C ILE A 159 -5.07 1.95 3.20
N GLY A 160 -5.38 0.94 2.38
CA GLY A 160 -5.82 1.15 1.01
C GLY A 160 -7.13 1.93 0.91
N ALA A 161 -8.10 1.65 1.79
CA ALA A 161 -9.36 2.39 1.85
C ALA A 161 -9.17 3.85 2.27
N LEU A 162 -8.34 4.09 3.28
CA LEU A 162 -8.00 5.44 3.76
C LEU A 162 -7.25 6.23 2.70
N CYS A 163 -6.36 5.58 1.93
CA CYS A 163 -5.67 6.22 0.80
C CYS A 163 -6.64 6.66 -0.30
N ARG A 164 -7.62 5.83 -0.67
CA ARG A 164 -8.63 6.19 -1.69
C ARG A 164 -9.52 7.36 -1.25
N LEU A 165 -9.75 7.48 0.04
CA LEU A 165 -10.56 8.54 0.64
C LEU A 165 -9.74 9.74 1.11
N GLU A 166 -8.43 9.75 0.81
CA GLU A 166 -7.50 10.83 1.16
C GLU A 166 -7.46 11.15 2.67
N ARG A 167 -7.78 10.16 3.51
CA ARG A 167 -7.73 10.27 4.98
C ARG A 167 -6.31 9.99 5.48
N TRP A 168 -5.37 10.86 5.10
CA TRP A 168 -3.93 10.65 5.30
C TRP A 168 -3.52 10.49 6.76
N VAL A 169 -4.11 11.28 7.67
CA VAL A 169 -3.81 11.20 9.11
C VAL A 169 -4.18 9.83 9.67
N ASP A 170 -5.38 9.34 9.38
CA ASP A 170 -5.84 8.02 9.80
C ASP A 170 -4.99 6.91 9.18
N LEU A 171 -4.54 7.10 7.93
CA LEU A 171 -3.63 6.17 7.26
C LEU A 171 -2.33 6.03 8.06
N PHE A 172 -1.68 7.15 8.43
CA PHE A 172 -0.46 7.12 9.22
C PHE A 172 -0.68 6.54 10.63
N CYS A 173 -1.82 6.85 11.27
CA CYS A 173 -2.20 6.21 12.54
C CYS A 173 -2.30 4.68 12.39
N THR A 174 -2.88 4.20 11.29
CA THR A 174 -3.03 2.76 10.99
C THR A 174 -1.68 2.10 10.73
N VAL A 175 -0.78 2.78 10.02
CA VAL A 175 0.60 2.31 9.82
C VAL A 175 1.36 2.26 11.16
N GLY A 176 1.17 3.24 12.03
CA GLY A 176 1.73 3.23 13.39
C GLY A 176 1.23 2.04 14.21
N MET A 177 -0.06 1.73 14.13
CA MET A 177 -0.65 0.53 14.77
C MET A 177 -0.04 -0.77 14.21
N LEU A 178 0.16 -0.88 12.89
CA LEU A 178 0.80 -2.05 12.27
C LEU A 178 2.19 -2.30 12.88
N VAL A 179 2.99 -1.24 13.02
CA VAL A 179 4.34 -1.32 13.58
C VAL A 179 4.32 -1.62 15.07
N ASN A 180 3.38 -1.04 15.83
CA ASN A 180 3.22 -1.31 17.26
C ASN A 180 2.81 -2.76 17.54
N ASP A 181 2.04 -3.38 16.64
CA ASP A 181 1.70 -4.80 16.71
C ASP A 181 2.87 -5.72 16.25
N GLY A 182 4.06 -5.16 16.00
CA GLY A 182 5.27 -5.91 15.64
C GLY A 182 5.34 -6.35 14.17
N MET A 183 4.44 -5.85 13.33
CA MET A 183 4.43 -6.12 11.89
C MET A 183 5.08 -4.98 11.12
N LEU A 184 5.67 -5.27 9.96
CA LEU A 184 6.29 -4.25 9.12
C LEU A 184 5.53 -4.14 7.78
N PRO A 185 5.44 -2.93 7.19
CA PRO A 185 4.91 -2.78 5.85
C PRO A 185 5.73 -3.60 4.85
N ASP A 186 5.03 -4.34 4.01
CA ASP A 186 5.60 -5.08 2.89
C ASP A 186 5.63 -4.22 1.62
N LYS A 187 6.23 -4.75 0.55
CA LYS A 187 6.38 -4.06 -0.73
C LYS A 187 5.06 -3.65 -1.39
N TYR A 188 3.93 -4.26 -1.00
CA TYR A 188 2.61 -3.90 -1.52
C TYR A 188 2.01 -2.70 -0.77
N LEU A 189 2.37 -2.53 0.51
CA LEU A 189 1.96 -1.38 1.31
C LEU A 189 2.82 -0.14 1.07
N LEU A 190 4.12 -0.30 0.79
CA LEU A 190 5.04 0.83 0.64
C LEU A 190 4.56 1.88 -0.38
N PRO A 191 4.11 1.54 -1.60
CA PRO A 191 3.63 2.54 -2.57
C PRO A 191 2.47 3.38 -2.03
N THR A 192 1.56 2.77 -1.27
CA THR A 192 0.42 3.47 -0.66
C THR A 192 0.87 4.42 0.44
N ILE A 193 1.83 4.00 1.26
CA ILE A 193 2.40 4.83 2.33
C ILE A 193 3.22 5.99 1.73
N LEU A 194 4.01 5.73 0.69
CA LEU A 194 4.78 6.74 -0.03
C LEU A 194 3.89 7.77 -0.71
N LYS A 195 2.78 7.34 -1.32
CA LYS A 195 1.76 8.25 -1.83
C LYS A 195 1.21 9.16 -0.73
N ALA A 196 0.92 8.63 0.46
CA ALA A 196 0.48 9.47 1.58
C ALA A 196 1.58 10.46 2.03
N CYS A 197 2.86 10.05 2.01
CA CYS A 197 3.99 10.94 2.29
C CYS A 197 4.09 12.07 1.27
N SER A 198 3.92 11.73 -0.02
CA SER A 198 3.87 12.65 -1.15
C SER A 198 2.78 13.70 -0.98
N MET A 199 1.54 13.25 -0.74
CA MET A 199 0.36 14.13 -0.62
C MET A 199 0.38 15.03 0.62
N MET A 200 1.12 14.64 1.67
CA MET A 200 1.29 15.44 2.88
C MET A 200 2.64 16.17 2.94
N GLU A 201 3.45 16.11 1.89
CA GLU A 201 4.80 16.68 1.81
C GLU A 201 5.70 16.28 2.99
N ARG A 202 5.55 15.05 3.50
CA ARG A 202 6.30 14.53 4.66
C ARG A 202 7.57 13.80 4.25
N VAL A 203 8.53 14.55 3.73
CA VAL A 203 9.81 14.02 3.24
C VAL A 203 10.57 13.17 4.27
N GLU A 204 10.56 13.56 5.54
CA GLU A 204 11.30 12.82 6.58
C GLU A 204 10.69 11.43 6.84
N VAL A 205 9.36 11.31 6.81
CA VAL A 205 8.69 10.00 6.88
C VAL A 205 8.97 9.20 5.61
N GLY A 206 8.92 9.84 4.44
CA GLY A 206 9.28 9.22 3.16
C GLY A 206 10.70 8.64 3.15
N LYS A 207 11.68 9.36 3.69
CA LYS A 207 13.07 8.86 3.86
C LYS A 207 13.15 7.67 4.81
N MET A 208 12.38 7.66 5.90
CA MET A 208 12.33 6.51 6.81
C MET A 208 11.76 5.26 6.10
N VAL A 209 10.71 5.44 5.30
CA VAL A 209 10.08 4.39 4.50
C VAL A 209 11.05 3.88 3.42
N HIS A 210 11.75 4.77 2.73
CA HIS A 210 12.79 4.39 1.78
C HIS A 210 13.93 3.61 2.46
N GLY A 211 14.44 4.08 3.60
CA GLY A 211 15.46 3.35 4.35
C GLY A 211 14.99 1.97 4.84
N HIS A 212 13.69 1.81 5.12
CA HIS A 212 13.10 0.49 5.37
C HIS A 212 13.07 -0.38 4.11
N ALA A 213 12.68 0.17 2.95
CA ALA A 213 12.69 -0.54 1.68
C ALA A 213 14.08 -1.13 1.36
N VAL A 214 15.14 -0.31 1.45
CA VAL A 214 16.54 -0.72 1.22
C VAL A 214 16.95 -1.84 2.19
N ARG A 215 16.68 -1.68 3.49
CA ARG A 215 17.03 -2.71 4.49
C ARG A 215 16.31 -4.04 4.29
N LYS A 216 15.19 -4.05 3.57
CA LYS A 216 14.40 -5.25 3.31
C LYS A 216 14.56 -5.78 1.88
N GLY A 217 15.41 -5.17 1.06
CA GLY A 217 15.59 -5.54 -0.35
C GLY A 217 14.32 -5.33 -1.18
N MET A 218 13.54 -4.31 -0.83
CA MET A 218 12.31 -3.93 -1.58
C MET A 218 12.59 -2.78 -2.56
N ASP A 219 13.80 -2.24 -2.55
CA ASP A 219 14.33 -1.20 -3.44
C ASP A 219 14.75 -1.72 -4.83
N GLU A 220 14.48 -3.00 -5.13
CA GLU A 220 14.56 -3.56 -6.48
C GLU A 220 13.18 -3.63 -7.16
N ASP A 221 12.09 -3.43 -6.41
CA ASP A 221 10.73 -3.54 -6.92
C ASP A 221 10.31 -2.24 -7.64
N VAL A 222 10.05 -2.33 -8.94
CA VAL A 222 9.72 -1.18 -9.81
C VAL A 222 8.53 -0.37 -9.26
N PHE A 223 7.53 -1.02 -8.64
CA PHE A 223 6.39 -0.28 -8.07
C PHE A 223 6.78 0.55 -6.84
N VAL A 224 7.70 0.05 -6.02
CA VAL A 224 8.23 0.80 -4.87
C VAL A 224 9.09 1.96 -5.35
N LEU A 225 9.95 1.72 -6.35
CA LEU A 225 10.82 2.74 -6.94
C LEU A 225 10.03 3.86 -7.62
N ASN A 226 9.01 3.53 -8.41
CA ASN A 226 8.11 4.52 -9.02
C ASN A 226 7.43 5.39 -7.96
N ALA A 227 6.94 4.80 -6.86
CA ALA A 227 6.35 5.55 -5.76
C ALA A 227 7.38 6.42 -4.99
N LEU A 228 8.66 6.04 -4.97
CA LEU A 228 9.73 6.84 -4.37
C LEU A 228 10.09 8.06 -5.23
N ILE A 229 10.11 7.91 -6.56
CA ILE A 229 10.29 9.01 -7.52
C ILE A 229 9.22 10.07 -7.28
N ASP A 230 7.94 9.67 -7.33
CA ASP A 230 6.80 10.57 -7.09
C ASP A 230 6.88 11.24 -5.71
N MET A 231 7.18 10.45 -4.66
CA MET A 231 7.25 10.97 -3.30
C MET A 231 8.34 12.02 -3.13
N TYR A 232 9.55 11.78 -3.65
CA TYR A 232 10.62 12.76 -3.56
C TYR A 232 10.35 14.00 -4.39
N ALA A 233 9.85 13.84 -5.61
CA ALA A 233 9.49 14.97 -6.48
C ALA A 233 8.45 15.87 -5.80
N ASN A 234 7.32 15.31 -5.36
CA ASN A 234 6.25 16.08 -4.73
C ASN A 234 6.64 16.68 -3.37
N CYS A 235 7.65 16.13 -2.70
CA CYS A 235 8.25 16.74 -1.50
C CYS A 235 9.27 17.85 -1.82
N GLY A 236 9.39 18.28 -3.08
CA GLY A 236 10.31 19.33 -3.54
C GLY A 236 11.77 18.88 -3.59
N ASN A 237 12.04 17.58 -3.63
CA ASN A 237 13.38 17.01 -3.61
C ASN A 237 13.71 16.26 -4.91
N LEU A 238 13.57 16.97 -6.02
CA LEU A 238 13.73 16.45 -7.38
C LEU A 238 15.05 15.67 -7.59
N ARG A 239 16.17 16.17 -7.06
CA ARG A 239 17.47 15.49 -7.17
C ARG A 239 17.47 14.07 -6.57
N TYR A 240 16.70 13.83 -5.50
CA TYR A 240 16.57 12.47 -4.98
C TYR A 240 15.64 11.62 -5.84
N SER A 241 14.63 12.22 -6.46
CA SER A 241 13.79 11.53 -7.45
C SER A 241 14.63 11.02 -8.63
N GLU A 242 15.46 11.88 -9.23
CA GLU A 242 16.42 11.54 -10.30
C GLU A 242 17.34 10.40 -9.87
N ARG A 243 17.94 10.48 -8.67
CA ARG A 243 18.82 9.42 -8.16
C ARG A 243 18.13 8.07 -7.99
N VAL A 244 16.85 8.05 -7.61
CA VAL A 244 16.09 6.81 -7.55
C VAL A 244 15.91 6.26 -8.97
N PHE A 245 15.51 7.11 -9.91
CA PHE A 245 15.32 6.73 -11.32
C PHE A 245 16.62 6.20 -11.98
N ASP A 246 17.74 6.88 -11.73
CA ASP A 246 19.05 6.51 -12.26
C ASP A 246 19.53 5.16 -11.71
N ALA A 247 19.17 4.84 -10.47
CA ALA A 247 19.53 3.58 -9.81
C ALA A 247 18.64 2.39 -10.20
N MET A 248 17.54 2.60 -10.95
CA MET A 248 16.67 1.51 -11.38
C MET A 248 17.35 0.62 -12.43
N ASN A 249 17.32 -0.70 -12.21
CA ASN A 249 17.81 -1.69 -13.17
C ASN A 249 16.86 -1.86 -14.36
N GLU A 250 15.55 -1.83 -14.09
CA GLU A 250 14.48 -1.92 -15.07
C GLU A 250 13.58 -0.69 -14.93
N ARG A 251 13.23 -0.08 -16.06
CA ARG A 251 12.36 1.10 -16.12
C ARG A 251 11.18 0.77 -17.02
N ASP A 252 9.98 1.04 -16.55
CA ASP A 252 8.76 0.89 -17.33
C ASP A 252 8.18 2.25 -17.71
N VAL A 253 7.07 2.23 -18.46
CA VAL A 253 6.33 3.44 -18.83
C VAL A 253 5.98 4.30 -17.62
N VAL A 254 5.71 3.69 -16.47
CA VAL A 254 5.36 4.39 -15.24
C VAL A 254 6.58 5.10 -14.65
N SER A 255 7.77 4.48 -14.66
CA SER A 255 9.03 5.11 -14.22
C SER A 255 9.34 6.38 -15.02
N TRP A 256 9.24 6.31 -16.35
CA TRP A 256 9.48 7.44 -17.23
C TRP A 256 8.42 8.54 -17.06
N THR A 257 7.16 8.15 -17.00
CA THR A 257 6.04 9.09 -16.77
C THR A 257 6.21 9.83 -15.45
N ALA A 258 6.59 9.14 -14.36
CA ALA A 258 6.83 9.75 -13.07
C ALA A 258 7.95 10.81 -13.14
N LEU A 259 9.03 10.53 -13.88
CA LEU A 259 10.12 11.49 -14.08
C LEU A 259 9.69 12.70 -14.93
N ILE A 260 8.96 12.49 -16.03
CA ILE A 260 8.44 13.57 -16.88
C ILE A 260 7.50 14.49 -16.09
N VAL A 261 6.59 13.91 -15.29
CA VAL A 261 5.71 14.65 -14.39
C VAL A 261 6.52 15.42 -13.34
N ALA A 262 7.55 14.80 -12.77
CA ALA A 262 8.42 15.46 -11.80
C ALA A 262 9.10 16.71 -12.41
N TYR A 263 9.70 16.61 -13.60
CA TYR A 263 10.30 17.76 -14.28
C TYR A 263 9.26 18.85 -14.62
N SER A 264 8.13 18.44 -15.21
CA SER A 264 7.02 19.33 -15.58
C SER A 264 6.48 20.14 -14.38
N THR A 265 6.25 19.48 -13.26
CA THR A 265 5.73 20.14 -12.03
C THR A 265 6.73 21.11 -11.40
N HIS A 266 8.03 20.94 -11.66
CA HIS A 266 9.10 21.82 -11.22
C HIS A 266 9.47 22.91 -12.25
N GLY A 267 8.78 22.96 -13.39
CA GLY A 267 9.01 23.96 -14.44
C GLY A 267 10.23 23.70 -15.33
N LEU A 268 10.77 22.47 -15.27
CA LEU A 268 11.94 22.02 -16.03
C LEU A 268 11.49 21.37 -17.33
N LEU A 269 11.05 22.19 -18.28
CA LEU A 269 10.43 21.70 -19.51
C LEU A 269 11.42 20.97 -20.42
N ASP A 270 12.63 21.52 -20.57
CA ASP A 270 13.65 20.92 -21.44
C ASP A 270 14.02 19.51 -20.95
N GLU A 271 14.15 19.33 -19.63
CA GLU A 271 14.40 18.03 -19.00
C GLU A 271 13.20 17.07 -19.15
N ALA A 272 11.97 17.59 -19.15
CA ALA A 272 10.77 16.79 -19.39
C ALA A 272 10.73 16.27 -20.84
N ILE A 273 11.08 17.12 -21.82
CA ILE A 273 11.19 16.74 -23.23
C ILE A 273 12.30 15.71 -23.42
N ASP A 274 13.48 15.95 -22.87
CA ASP A 274 14.61 15.01 -22.96
C ASP A 274 14.26 13.66 -22.32
N ALA A 275 13.59 13.66 -21.17
CA ALA A 275 13.09 12.42 -20.56
C ALA A 275 12.09 11.68 -21.46
N PHE A 276 11.18 12.39 -22.12
CA PHE A 276 10.23 11.79 -23.07
C PHE A 276 10.95 11.21 -24.29
N SER A 277 11.89 11.93 -24.89
CA SER A 277 12.67 11.42 -26.03
C SER A 277 13.51 10.21 -25.66
N ARG A 278 14.15 10.21 -24.49
CA ARG A 278 14.93 9.04 -24.00
C ARG A 278 14.05 7.82 -23.77
N MET A 279 12.83 7.99 -23.27
CA MET A 279 11.86 6.91 -23.12
C MET A 279 11.59 6.20 -24.45
N GLU A 280 11.40 6.95 -25.54
CA GLU A 280 11.18 6.38 -26.87
C GLU A 280 12.43 5.72 -27.44
N LEU A 281 13.61 6.33 -27.23
CA LEU A 281 14.90 5.77 -27.64
C LEU A 281 15.22 4.44 -26.95
N ASP A 282 14.81 4.28 -25.68
CA ASP A 282 14.90 3.02 -24.93
C ASP A 282 13.86 1.98 -25.39
N GLY A 283 13.07 2.29 -26.43
CA GLY A 283 12.08 1.39 -27.03
C GLY A 283 10.79 1.26 -26.21
N ILE A 284 10.58 2.14 -25.23
CA ILE A 284 9.39 2.12 -24.37
C ILE A 284 8.34 3.04 -25.00
N LYS A 285 7.25 2.46 -25.49
CA LYS A 285 6.18 3.22 -26.13
C LYS A 285 5.45 4.10 -25.10
N ALA A 286 5.41 5.41 -25.35
CA ALA A 286 4.60 6.36 -24.60
C ALA A 286 3.13 5.98 -24.59
N ASP A 287 2.51 6.02 -23.41
CA ASP A 287 1.08 5.81 -23.23
C ASP A 287 0.33 7.14 -23.11
N LEU A 288 -1.00 7.07 -22.97
CA LEU A 288 -1.84 8.26 -22.85
C LEU A 288 -1.44 9.13 -21.65
N ILE A 289 -0.94 8.54 -20.56
CA ILE A 289 -0.54 9.27 -19.36
C ILE A 289 0.77 10.02 -19.63
N SER A 290 1.72 9.38 -20.30
CA SER A 290 2.99 9.97 -20.72
C SER A 290 2.77 11.20 -21.61
N TRP A 291 1.94 11.06 -22.65
CA TRP A 291 1.59 12.16 -23.56
C TRP A 291 0.86 13.29 -22.85
N ASN A 292 -0.12 12.97 -22.00
CA ASN A 292 -0.84 13.98 -21.22
C ASN A 292 0.10 14.74 -20.27
N ALA A 293 1.10 14.08 -19.68
CA ALA A 293 2.10 14.72 -18.84
C ALA A 293 2.94 15.72 -19.65
N LEU A 294 3.36 15.36 -20.86
CA LEU A 294 4.12 16.22 -21.76
C LEU A 294 3.28 17.42 -22.24
N VAL A 295 2.05 17.19 -22.71
CA VAL A 295 1.11 18.25 -23.11
C VAL A 295 0.82 19.20 -21.95
N SER A 296 0.63 18.68 -20.75
CA SER A 296 0.44 19.50 -19.54
C SER A 296 1.68 20.32 -19.21
N ALA A 297 2.88 19.79 -19.45
CA ALA A 297 4.13 20.53 -19.27
C ALA A 297 4.20 21.74 -20.22
N PHE A 298 3.94 21.53 -21.51
CA PHE A 298 3.90 22.60 -22.51
C PHE A 298 2.85 23.66 -22.19
N ALA A 299 1.63 23.24 -21.85
CA ALA A 299 0.55 24.16 -21.50
C ALA A 299 0.90 25.03 -20.27
N ARG A 300 1.54 24.46 -19.25
CA ARG A 300 1.96 25.20 -18.04
C ARG A 300 3.06 26.21 -18.31
N ASN A 301 3.91 25.94 -19.30
CA ASN A 301 5.01 26.81 -19.68
C ASN A 301 4.65 27.81 -20.80
N GLY A 302 3.42 27.73 -21.34
CA GLY A 302 2.94 28.64 -22.39
C GLY A 302 3.36 28.26 -23.80
N GLU A 303 3.94 27.07 -23.99
CA GLU A 303 4.40 26.55 -25.27
C GLU A 303 3.24 25.88 -26.03
N ILE A 304 2.26 26.67 -26.46
CA ILE A 304 1.01 26.17 -27.07
C ILE A 304 1.28 25.38 -28.36
N ASP A 305 2.23 25.82 -29.18
CA ASP A 305 2.55 25.17 -30.44
C ASP A 305 3.09 23.75 -30.23
N LEU A 306 3.98 23.58 -29.24
CA LEU A 306 4.50 22.26 -28.85
C LEU A 306 3.40 21.38 -28.24
N ALA A 307 2.51 21.95 -27.43
CA ALA A 307 1.36 21.22 -26.89
C ALA A 307 0.45 20.67 -28.01
N LEU A 308 0.18 21.47 -29.04
CA LEU A 308 -0.63 21.06 -30.19
C LEU A 308 0.08 20.00 -31.03
N GLN A 309 1.37 20.20 -31.33
CA GLN A 309 2.17 19.22 -32.07
C GLN A 309 2.19 17.87 -31.34
N SER A 310 2.42 17.84 -30.03
CA SER A 310 2.40 16.61 -29.26
C SER A 310 1.01 15.95 -29.20
N LEU A 311 -0.08 16.70 -29.29
CA LEU A 311 -1.43 16.14 -29.41
C LEU A 311 -1.66 15.49 -30.78
N GLU A 312 -1.12 16.06 -31.84
CA GLU A 312 -1.18 15.48 -33.19
C GLU A 312 -0.36 14.19 -33.27
N GLU A 313 0.89 14.22 -32.81
CA GLU A 313 1.77 13.04 -32.75
C GLU A 313 1.15 11.91 -31.89
N MET A 314 0.55 12.25 -30.75
CA MET A 314 -0.18 11.28 -29.93
C MET A 314 -1.33 10.60 -30.71
N GLN A 315 -2.08 11.34 -31.53
CA GLN A 315 -3.18 10.77 -32.34
C GLN A 315 -2.68 9.83 -33.42
N GLU A 316 -1.53 10.14 -34.03
CA GLU A 316 -0.89 9.29 -35.03
C GLU A 316 -0.41 7.96 -34.45
N THR A 317 0.00 7.92 -33.18
CA THR A 317 0.37 6.68 -32.48
C THR A 317 -0.82 5.78 -32.09
N GLY A 318 -2.05 6.21 -32.42
CA GLY A 318 -3.32 5.50 -32.19
C GLY A 318 -3.97 5.77 -30.83
N LEU A 319 -3.46 6.74 -30.07
CA LEU A 319 -3.98 7.12 -28.76
C LEU A 319 -4.95 8.31 -28.91
N ARG A 320 -6.12 8.23 -28.26
CA ARG A 320 -7.09 9.34 -28.27
C ARG A 320 -6.92 10.21 -27.03
N PRO A 321 -6.85 11.56 -27.17
CA PRO A 321 -6.77 12.47 -26.03
C PRO A 321 -7.99 12.32 -25.11
N ASP A 322 -7.75 12.38 -23.79
CA ASP A 322 -8.82 12.37 -22.80
C ASP A 322 -9.42 13.77 -22.66
N ARG A 323 -10.73 13.89 -22.40
CA ARG A 323 -11.45 15.19 -22.48
C ARG A 323 -11.06 16.23 -21.41
N LYS A 324 -10.10 15.92 -20.53
CA LYS A 324 -9.63 16.78 -19.43
C LYS A 324 -8.29 17.48 -19.70
N SER A 325 -7.62 17.17 -20.81
CA SER A 325 -6.29 17.71 -21.15
C SER A 325 -6.31 18.89 -22.14
N VAL A 326 -7.44 19.59 -22.29
CA VAL A 326 -7.57 20.83 -23.07
C VAL A 326 -8.25 21.91 -22.24
#